data_AF-A0A497PSJ6-F1
#
_entry.id   AF-A0A497PSJ6-F1
#
_cell.length_a   1.000
_cell.length_b   1.000
_cell.length_c   1.000
_cell.angle_alpha   90.00
_cell.angle_beta   90.00
_cell.angle_gamma   90.00
#
_symmetry.space_group_name_H-M   'P 1'
#
loop_
_entity.id
_entity.type
_entity.pdbx_description
1 polymer ?
#
loop_
_entity_poly.entity_id
_entity_poly.type
_entity_poly.pdbx_seq_one_letter_code
_entity_poly.pdbx_strand_id
1 'polypeptide(L)'
;MMMFSRMLRRQGFYRVKGQEQPVYMKHGVGLGGIYVRIGDRKAMIQVRDLGIEEEFTKVKRLENFITSLEDQAYREKCFIVHKMRGQGS
;
A
#
# COMPACT_ATOMS: atom_id res chain seq x y z
N MET A 1 6.87 3.15 19.04
CA MET A 1 6.18 1.97 18.45
C MET A 1 4.73 2.21 18.00
N MET A 2 3.94 3.13 18.60
CA MET A 2 2.52 3.31 18.21
C MET A 2 2.24 4.06 16.90
N MET A 3 3.19 4.86 16.38
CA MET A 3 2.88 5.81 15.29
C MET A 3 2.55 5.16 13.94
N PHE A 4 3.34 4.17 13.48
CA PHE A 4 3.06 3.48 12.20
C PHE A 4 1.71 2.75 12.25
N SER A 5 1.43 2.06 13.35
CA SER A 5 0.20 1.27 13.50
C SER A 5 -1.09 2.09 13.46
N ARG A 6 -1.05 3.35 13.93
CA ARG A 6 -2.21 4.25 13.90
C ARG A 6 -2.45 4.78 12.48
N MET A 7 -1.39 5.19 11.79
CA MET A 7 -1.47 5.64 10.40
C MET A 7 -2.00 4.53 9.48
N LEU A 8 -1.44 3.31 9.60
CA LEU A 8 -1.85 2.16 8.80
C LEU A 8 -3.34 1.82 9.00
N ARG A 9 -3.83 1.84 10.25
CA ARG A 9 -5.26 1.63 10.53
C ARG A 9 -6.14 2.72 9.91
N ARG A 10 -5.71 3.99 9.95
CA ARG A 10 -6.43 5.11 9.32
C ARG A 10 -6.49 4.96 7.80
N GLN A 11 -5.46 4.40 7.17
CA GLN A 11 -5.45 4.09 5.74
C GLN A 11 -6.18 2.78 5.38
N GLY A 12 -6.81 2.11 6.34
CA GLY A 12 -7.61 0.90 6.11
C GLY A 12 -6.80 -0.40 6.07
N PHE A 13 -5.55 -0.41 6.54
CA PHE A 13 -4.81 -1.66 6.71
C PHE A 13 -5.33 -2.44 7.92
N TYR A 14 -5.49 -3.75 7.73
CA TYR A 14 -5.83 -4.67 8.81
C TYR A 14 -4.59 -5.42 9.30
N ARG A 15 -4.56 -5.74 10.60
CA ARG A 15 -3.46 -6.51 11.18
C ARG A 15 -3.62 -7.99 10.84
N VAL A 16 -2.57 -8.62 10.32
CA VAL A 16 -2.50 -10.06 10.09
C VAL A 16 -2.29 -10.79 11.42
N LYS A 17 -3.09 -11.83 11.68
CA LYS A 17 -3.01 -12.63 12.91
C LYS A 17 -1.88 -13.66 12.83
N GLY A 18 -1.35 -14.06 13.99
CA GLY A 18 -0.36 -15.15 14.08
C GLY A 18 1.05 -14.82 13.58
N GLN A 19 1.42 -13.54 13.53
CA GLN A 19 2.76 -13.10 13.16
C GLN A 19 3.52 -12.65 14.41
N GLU A 20 4.77 -13.10 14.57
CA GLU A 20 5.65 -12.66 15.66
C GLU A 20 5.86 -11.15 15.63
N GLN A 21 6.05 -10.59 14.44
CA GLN A 21 6.16 -9.15 14.22
C GLN A 21 4.81 -8.57 13.73
N PRO A 22 4.45 -7.32 14.08
CA PRO A 22 3.23 -6.70 13.58
C PRO A 22 3.27 -6.56 12.05
N VAL A 23 2.44 -7.34 11.37
CA VAL A 23 2.22 -7.23 9.92
C VAL A 23 0.82 -6.67 9.68
N TYR A 24 0.74 -5.69 8.79
CA TYR A 24 -0.47 -5.05 8.33
C TYR A 24 -0.65 -5.35 6.84
N MET A 25 -1.88 -5.54 6.40
CA MET A 25 -2.20 -5.84 5.01
C MET A 25 -3.35 -4.96 4.55
N LYS A 26 -3.27 -4.51 3.30
CA LYS A 26 -4.38 -3.89 2.58
C LYS A 26 -4.39 -4.46 1.16
N HIS A 27 -5.58 -4.77 0.67
CA HIS A 27 -5.76 -5.14 -0.72
C HIS A 27 -6.07 -3.89 -1.54
N GLY A 28 -5.22 -3.57 -2.52
CA GLY A 28 -5.39 -2.47 -3.45
C GLY A 28 -5.85 -2.97 -4.81
N VAL A 29 -6.91 -2.39 -5.38
CA VAL A 29 -7.43 -2.86 -6.67
C VAL A 29 -6.51 -2.37 -7.80
N GLY A 30 -5.74 -3.29 -8.39
CA GLY A 30 -4.70 -2.99 -9.40
C GLY A 30 -3.27 -3.02 -8.85
N LEU A 31 -3.11 -3.00 -7.52
CA LEU A 31 -1.82 -3.18 -6.83
C LEU A 31 -1.68 -4.57 -6.20
N GLY A 32 -2.80 -5.26 -6.02
CA GLY A 32 -2.87 -6.54 -5.33
C GLY A 32 -2.64 -6.42 -3.82
N GLY A 33 -1.84 -7.33 -3.26
CA GLY A 33 -1.60 -7.40 -1.81
C GLY A 33 -0.48 -6.47 -1.34
N ILE A 34 -0.84 -5.42 -0.58
CA ILE A 34 0.12 -4.50 0.06
C ILE A 34 0.32 -4.94 1.51
N TYR A 35 1.54 -5.31 1.86
CA TYR A 35 1.93 -5.75 3.19
C TYR A 35 2.89 -4.76 3.82
N VAL A 36 2.68 -4.44 5.10
CA VAL A 36 3.58 -3.59 5.88
C VAL A 36 3.99 -4.32 7.15
N ARG A 37 5.27 -4.68 7.25
CA ARG A 37 5.86 -5.26 8.45
C ARG A 37 6.49 -4.15 9.29
N ILE A 38 6.12 -4.06 10.56
CA ILE A 38 6.71 -3.11 11.50
C ILE A 38 7.78 -3.82 12.33
N GLY A 39 9.05 -3.49 12.09
CA GLY A 39 10.16 -3.82 12.99
C GLY A 39 10.36 -2.72 14.05
N ASP A 40 11.42 -2.82 14.85
CA ASP A 40 11.65 -1.91 15.99
C ASP A 40 11.72 -0.42 15.60
N ARG A 41 12.50 -0.10 14.56
CA ARG A 41 12.78 1.28 14.12
C ARG A 41 12.40 1.57 12.67
N LYS A 42 11.90 0.56 11.96
CA LYS A 42 11.61 0.64 10.53
C LYS A 42 10.33 -0.12 10.18
N ALA A 43 9.63 0.38 9.18
CA ALA A 43 8.50 -0.27 8.55
C ALA A 43 8.94 -0.69 7.14
N MET A 44 8.71 -1.94 6.78
CA MET A 44 8.99 -2.48 5.46
C MET A 44 7.67 -2.69 4.74
N ILE A 45 7.51 -2.09 3.56
CA ILE A 45 6.38 -2.32 2.68
C ILE A 45 6.77 -3.33 1.59
N GLN A 46 5.84 -4.22 1.27
CA GLN A 46 5.95 -5.18 0.18
C GLN A 46 4.67 -5.15 -0.62
N VAL A 47 4.77 -4.94 -1.93
CA VAL A 47 3.66 -5.09 -2.88
C VAL A 47 3.97 -6.32 -3.73
N ARG A 48 3.35 -7.45 -3.40
CA ARG A 48 3.73 -8.76 -3.98
C ARG A 48 3.60 -8.77 -5.50
N ASP A 49 2.50 -8.24 -6.01
CA ASP A 49 2.17 -8.28 -7.43
C ASP A 49 3.05 -7.36 -8.28
N LEU A 50 3.70 -6.36 -7.67
CA LEU A 50 4.59 -5.41 -8.35
C LEU A 50 6.07 -5.69 -8.07
N GLY A 51 6.41 -6.66 -7.22
CA GLY A 51 7.79 -6.92 -6.79
C GLY A 51 8.45 -5.75 -6.05
N ILE A 52 7.65 -4.83 -5.51
CA ILE A 52 8.15 -3.64 -4.80
C ILE A 52 8.42 -4.03 -3.35
N GLU A 53 9.62 -3.72 -2.87
CA GLU A 53 10.01 -3.84 -1.46
C GLU A 53 10.78 -2.58 -1.06
N GLU A 54 10.28 -1.87 -0.06
CA GLU A 54 10.92 -0.64 0.44
C GLU A 54 10.87 -0.52 1.96
N GLU A 55 11.92 0.11 2.53
CA GLU A 55 12.06 0.31 3.97
C GLU A 55 11.95 1.78 4.35
N PHE A 56 11.17 2.05 5.40
CA PHE A 56 10.88 3.38 5.89
C PHE A 56 11.16 3.50 7.38
N THR A 57 11.99 4.47 7.74
CA THR A 57 12.22 4.85 9.15
C THR A 57 11.28 5.96 9.62
N LYS A 58 10.67 6.71 8.69
CA LYS A 58 9.79 7.85 8.96
C LYS A 58 8.35 7.57 8.51
N VAL A 59 7.40 7.78 9.42
CA VAL A 59 5.95 7.56 9.19
C VAL A 59 5.43 8.35 7.99
N LYS A 60 5.78 9.63 7.88
CA LYS A 60 5.33 10.50 6.79
C LYS A 60 5.82 10.03 5.41
N ARG A 61 7.02 9.43 5.34
CA ARG A 61 7.54 8.88 4.06
C ARG A 61 6.76 7.64 3.64
N LEU A 62 6.47 6.75 4.59
CA LEU A 62 5.63 5.58 4.33
C LEU A 62 4.22 5.99 3.90
N GLU A 63 3.60 6.94 4.61
CA GLU A 63 2.27 7.43 4.30
C GLU A 63 2.21 8.02 2.89
N ASN A 64 3.16 8.90 2.53
CA ASN A 64 3.26 9.47 1.20
C ASN A 64 3.46 8.39 0.13
N PHE A 65 4.31 7.39 0.40
CA PHE A 65 4.56 6.30 -0.55
C PHE A 65 3.30 5.47 -0.82
N ILE A 66 2.55 5.12 0.23
CA ILE A 66 1.27 4.40 0.09
C ILE A 66 0.29 5.24 -0.75
N THR A 67 0.14 6.53 -0.45
CA THR A 67 -0.74 7.42 -1.23
C THR A 67 -0.31 7.49 -2.70
N SER A 68 0.99 7.61 -2.98
CA SER A 68 1.50 7.63 -4.35
C SER A 68 1.24 6.32 -5.11
N LEU A 69 1.35 5.17 -4.44
CA LEU A 69 1.00 3.88 -5.04
C LEU A 69 -0.50 3.82 -5.41
N GLU A 70 -1.37 4.24 -4.49
CA GLU A 70 -2.82 4.25 -4.74
C GLU A 70 -3.20 5.21 -5.87
N ASP A 71 -2.59 6.39 -5.91
CA ASP A 71 -2.78 7.38 -6.98
C ASP A 71 -2.31 6.85 -8.33
N GLN A 72 -1.17 6.16 -8.39
CA GLN A 72 -0.66 5.58 -9.64
C GLN A 72 -1.62 4.50 -10.16
N ALA A 73 -2.04 3.57 -9.29
CA ALA A 73 -3.00 2.52 -9.66
C ALA A 73 -4.34 3.10 -10.11
N TYR A 74 -4.80 4.17 -9.47
CA TYR A 74 -6.01 4.88 -9.87
C TYR A 74 -5.85 5.51 -11.27
N ARG A 75 -4.73 6.18 -11.54
CA ARG A 75 -4.46 6.76 -12.87
C ARG A 75 -4.40 5.70 -13.96
N GLU A 76 -3.69 4.60 -13.74
CA GLU A 76 -3.62 3.49 -14.71
C GLU A 76 -5.01 2.94 -15.05
N LYS A 77 -5.90 2.80 -14.06
CA LYS A 77 -7.31 2.48 -14.29
C LYS A 77 -8.06 3.55 -15.07
N CYS A 78 -7.91 4.83 -14.71
CA CYS A 78 -8.56 5.93 -15.43
C CYS A 78 -8.13 5.98 -16.90
N PHE A 79 -6.87 5.69 -17.20
CA PHE A 79 -6.39 5.57 -18.58
C PHE A 79 -7.06 4.42 -19.32
N ILE A 80 -7.20 3.24 -18.71
CA ILE A 80 -7.88 2.09 -19.34
C ILE A 80 -9.36 2.41 -19.59
N VAL A 81 -10.06 2.99 -18.61
CA VAL A 81 -11.49 3.34 -18.74
C VAL A 81 -11.70 4.43 -19.81
N HIS A 82 -10.82 5.42 -19.91
CA HIS A 82 -10.90 6.44 -20.97
C HIS A 82 -10.56 5.87 -22.35
N LYS A 83 -9.61 4.94 -22.44
CA LYS A 83 -9.27 4.27 -23.71
C LYS A 83 -10.42 3.40 -24.23
N MET A 84 -11.21 2.81 -23.33
CA MET A 84 -12.41 2.03 -23.69
C MET A 84 -13.59 2.91 -24.12
N ARG A 85 -13.73 4.15 -23.63
CA ARG A 85 -14.82 5.07 -24.06
C ARG A 85 -14.57 5.74 -25.42
N GLY A 86 -13.34 5.67 -25.96
CA GLY A 86 -12.99 6.20 -27.28
C GLY A 86 -13.16 5.23 -28.46
N GLN A 87 -13.54 3.97 -28.19
CA GLN A 87 -13.91 2.97 -29.21
C GLN A 87 -15.39 2.57 -29.05
N GLY A 88 -16.26 3.54 -28.83
CA GLY A 88 -17.69 3.41 -29.08
C GLY A 88 -17.99 4.20 -30.35
N SER A 89 -18.32 3.48 -31.43
CA SER A 89 -18.73 4.00 -32.74
C SER A 89 -19.86 5.02 -32.68
#